data_AF-A0A645JKH1-F1
#
_entry.id   AF-A0A645JKH1-F1
#
_cell.length_a   1.000
_cell.length_b   1.000
_cell.length_c   1.000
_cell.angle_alpha   90.00
_cell.angle_beta   90.00
_cell.angle_gamma   90.00
#
_symmetry.space_group_name_H-M   'P 1'
#
loop_
_entity.id
_entity.type
_entity.pdbx_description
1 polymer ?
#
loop_
_entity_poly.entity_id
_entity_poly.type
_entity_poly.pdbx_seq_one_letter_code
_entity_poly.pdbx_strand_id
1 'polypeptide(L)'
;MEAGETQPQALVRELREELGIEATVGRYIASHQREVSGRLIHLHAWHVPAFSGEMMAHEHQQLVWCEPHVALDYSLAPADIPLLNAFMVLRDARPADSY
;
A
#
# COMPACT_ATOMS: atom_id res chain seq x y z
N MET A 1 8.04 -12.03 -3.70
CA MET A 1 8.41 -12.61 -2.40
C MET A 1 9.58 -13.54 -2.64
N GLU A 2 10.71 -13.26 -2.02
CA GLU A 2 11.87 -14.16 -2.07
C GLU A 2 11.64 -15.38 -1.18
N ALA A 3 12.43 -16.44 -1.39
CA ALA A 3 12.28 -17.69 -0.67
C ALA A 3 12.58 -17.50 0.82
N GLY A 4 11.53 -17.56 1.66
CA GLY A 4 11.64 -17.47 3.12
C GLY A 4 11.23 -16.12 3.72
N GLU A 5 10.92 -15.11 2.90
CA GLU A 5 10.40 -13.83 3.40
C GLU A 5 8.88 -13.87 3.63
N THR A 6 8.45 -13.23 4.73
CA THR A 6 7.05 -12.92 4.98
C THR A 6 6.59 -11.72 4.13
N GLN A 7 5.28 -11.58 3.92
CA GLN A 7 4.73 -10.44 3.18
C GLN A 7 5.14 -9.07 3.75
N PRO A 8 5.14 -8.84 5.09
CA PRO A 8 5.64 -7.59 5.67
C PRO A 8 7.13 -7.36 5.40
N GLN A 9 7.97 -8.40 5.46
CA GLN A 9 9.40 -8.28 5.18
C GLN A 9 9.64 -7.87 3.73
N ALA A 10 8.95 -8.52 2.79
CA ALA A 10 9.00 -8.15 1.38
C ALA A 10 8.57 -6.69 1.18
N LEU A 11 7.47 -6.24 1.81
CA LEU A 11 7.03 -4.86 1.72
C LEU A 11 8.08 -3.86 2.23
N VAL A 12 8.73 -4.14 3.36
CA VAL A 12 9.80 -3.26 3.89
C VAL A 12 10.96 -3.18 2.90
N ARG A 13 11.40 -4.32 2.35
CA ARG A 13 12.50 -4.36 1.38
C ARG A 13 12.17 -3.55 0.12
N GLU A 14 10.99 -3.75 -0.45
CA GLU A 14 10.57 -3.05 -1.68
C GLU A 14 10.44 -1.55 -1.44
N LEU A 15 9.83 -1.12 -0.33
CA LEU A 15 9.73 0.32 0.02
C LEU A 15 11.11 0.96 0.25
N ARG A 16 12.07 0.20 0.77
CA ARG A 16 13.45 0.68 0.89
C ARG A 16 14.12 0.82 -0.47
N GLU A 17 13.95 -0.15 -1.36
CA GLU A 17 14.56 -0.16 -2.70
C GLU A 17 13.95 0.93 -3.61
N GLU A 18 12.62 1.03 -3.66
CA GLU A 18 11.92 1.93 -4.57
C GLU A 18 11.77 3.35 -4.02
N LEU A 19 11.64 3.49 -2.70
CA LEU A 19 11.31 4.76 -2.04
C LEU A 19 12.37 5.26 -1.05
N GLY A 20 13.40 4.47 -0.73
CA GLY A 20 14.47 4.87 0.19
C GLY A 20 14.07 4.92 1.66
N ILE A 21 12.92 4.34 2.05
CA ILE A 21 12.37 4.43 3.40
C ILE A 21 12.41 3.10 4.17
N GLU A 22 12.62 3.20 5.48
CA GLU A 22 12.47 2.07 6.40
C GLU A 22 11.07 2.11 7.01
N ALA A 23 10.18 1.25 6.51
CA ALA A 23 8.77 1.22 6.88
C ALA A 23 8.48 0.36 8.12
N THR A 24 7.59 0.83 8.98
CA THR A 24 6.97 0.01 10.04
C THR A 24 5.65 -0.54 9.53
N VAL A 25 5.60 -1.82 9.17
CA VAL A 25 4.38 -2.47 8.68
C VAL A 25 3.42 -2.71 9.85
N GLY A 26 2.21 -2.16 9.73
CA GLY A 26 1.15 -2.31 10.72
C GLY A 26 0.15 -3.38 10.34
N ARG A 27 -1.14 -3.02 10.34
CA ARG A 27 -2.23 -3.96 10.10
C ARG A 27 -2.36 -4.34 8.63
N TYR A 28 -2.79 -5.58 8.41
CA TYR A 28 -3.32 -6.00 7.11
C TYR A 28 -4.62 -5.25 6.80
N ILE A 29 -4.82 -4.87 5.53
CA ILE A 29 -6.02 -4.16 5.07
C ILE A 29 -6.91 -5.11 4.29
N ALA A 30 -6.43 -5.62 3.16
CA ALA A 30 -7.19 -6.47 2.27
C ALA A 30 -6.25 -7.13 1.25
N SER A 31 -6.77 -8.09 0.50
CA SER A 31 -6.14 -8.54 -0.74
C SER A 31 -7.13 -8.52 -1.88
N HIS A 32 -6.59 -8.38 -3.08
CA HIS A 32 -7.35 -8.50 -4.31
C HIS A 32 -6.62 -9.43 -5.27
N GLN A 33 -7.37 -10.29 -5.94
CA GLN A 33 -6.85 -11.18 -6.97
C GLN A 33 -7.40 -10.77 -8.33
N ARG A 34 -6.52 -10.72 -9.32
CA ARG A 34 -6.88 -10.34 -10.69
C ARG A 34 -6.02 -11.08 -11.70
N GLU A 35 -6.64 -11.49 -12.80
CA GLU A 35 -5.89 -11.99 -13.95
C GLU A 35 -5.37 -10.84 -14.80
N VAL A 36 -4.07 -10.85 -15.08
CA VAL A 36 -3.38 -9.91 -15.95
C VAL A 36 -2.55 -10.71 -16.95
N SER A 37 -2.90 -10.61 -18.23
CA SER A 37 -2.19 -11.29 -19.32
C SER A 37 -2.04 -12.81 -19.09
N GLY A 38 -3.11 -13.47 -18.61
CA GLY A 38 -3.13 -14.91 -18.33
C GLY A 38 -2.36 -15.33 -17.06
N ARG A 39 -1.87 -14.38 -16.26
CA ARG A 39 -1.26 -14.64 -14.96
C ARG A 39 -2.19 -14.15 -13.85
N LEU A 40 -2.44 -15.00 -12.86
CA LEU A 40 -3.17 -14.60 -11.66
C LEU A 40 -2.23 -13.81 -10.74
N ILE A 41 -2.53 -12.53 -10.53
CA ILE A 41 -1.81 -11.66 -9.61
C ILE A 41 -2.61 -11.55 -8.32
N HIS A 42 -1.95 -11.74 -7.19
CA HIS A 42 -2.52 -11.57 -5.86
C HIS A 42 -1.83 -10.40 -5.17
N LEU A 43 -2.57 -9.31 -4.98
CA LEU A 43 -2.11 -8.10 -4.31
C LEU A 43 -2.55 -8.12 -2.85
N HIS A 44 -1.67 -7.66 -1.96
CA HIS A 44 -1.91 -7.53 -0.54
C HIS A 44 -1.65 -6.10 -0.11
N ALA A 45 -2.66 -5.44 0.44
CA ALA A 45 -2.53 -4.11 1.02
C ALA A 45 -2.25 -4.21 2.52
N TRP A 46 -1.21 -3.52 2.96
CA TRP A 46 -0.84 -3.35 4.36
C TRP A 46 -0.80 -1.87 4.69
N HIS A 47 -1.22 -1.53 5.91
CA HIS A 47 -1.10 -0.17 6.42
C HIS A 47 0.28 0.04 7.03
N VAL A 48 0.97 1.08 6.58
CA VAL A 48 2.25 1.54 7.14
C VAL A 48 2.00 2.79 7.97
N PRO A 49 1.80 2.69 9.30
CA PRO A 49 1.50 3.84 10.14
C PRO A 49 2.69 4.81 10.33
N ALA A 50 3.91 4.33 10.12
CA ALA A 50 5.12 5.12 10.28
C ALA A 50 6.24 4.57 9.40
N PHE A 51 7.14 5.46 9.00
CA PHE A 51 8.40 5.12 8.34
C PHE A 51 9.48 6.13 8.75
N SER A 52 10.73 5.80 8.48
CA SER A 52 11.87 6.72 8.65
C SER A 52 12.69 6.82 7.37
N GLY A 53 13.45 7.91 7.24
CA GLY A 53 14.17 8.25 6.02
C GLY A 53 13.48 9.34 5.21
N GLU A 54 14.15 9.77 4.13
CA GLU A 54 13.60 10.71 3.16
C GLU A 54 13.05 9.92 1.97
N MET A 55 11.78 10.16 1.64
CA MET A 55 11.12 9.42 0.57
C MET A 55 11.54 9.95 -0.80
N MET A 56 12.14 9.08 -1.61
CA MET A 56 12.69 9.42 -2.92
C MET A 56 12.12 8.48 -3.98
N ALA A 57 11.67 9.03 -5.11
CA ALA A 57 11.12 8.23 -6.20
C ALA A 57 12.25 7.59 -7.04
N HIS A 58 12.75 6.40 -6.66
CA HIS A 58 13.83 5.75 -7.41
C HIS A 58 13.36 5.11 -8.71
N GLU A 59 12.20 4.45 -8.68
CA GLU A 59 11.60 3.79 -9.87
C GLU A 59 10.31 4.47 -10.34
N HIS A 60 9.88 5.53 -9.65
CA HIS A 60 8.65 6.24 -9.91
C HIS A 60 8.91 7.63 -10.52
N GLN A 61 8.01 8.09 -11.38
CA GLN A 61 8.14 9.42 -12.00
C GLN A 61 7.81 10.55 -11.04
N GLN A 62 6.89 10.32 -10.09
CA GLN A 62 6.41 11.33 -9.16
C GLN A 62 5.85 10.67 -7.90
N LEU A 63 5.94 11.37 -6.77
CA LEU A 63 5.25 11.04 -5.52
C LEU A 63 4.32 12.19 -5.14
N VAL A 64 3.11 11.84 -4.69
CA VAL A 64 2.11 12.80 -4.22
C VAL A 64 1.44 12.25 -2.97
N TRP A 65 1.40 13.06 -1.91
CA TRP A 65 0.57 12.80 -0.74
C TRP A 65 -0.82 13.41 -0.97
N CYS A 66 -1.85 12.61 -0.80
CA CYS A 66 -3.24 13.06 -0.88
C CYS A 66 -4.14 12.29 0.08
N GLU A 67 -5.32 12.84 0.35
CA GLU A 67 -6.35 12.11 1.09
C GLU A 67 -6.86 10.91 0.28
N PRO A 68 -7.26 9.79 0.91
CA PRO A 68 -7.74 8.60 0.22
C PRO A 68 -8.87 8.83 -0.78
N HIS A 69 -9.81 9.74 -0.48
CA HIS A 69 -10.89 10.05 -1.42
C HIS A 69 -10.39 10.81 -2.66
N VAL A 70 -9.35 11.64 -2.52
CA VAL A 70 -8.70 12.35 -3.64
C VAL A 70 -7.86 11.38 -4.48
N ALA A 71 -7.31 10.32 -3.88
CA ALA A 71 -6.57 9.31 -4.63
C ALA A 71 -7.42 8.62 -5.71
N LEU A 72 -8.75 8.56 -5.55
CA LEU A 72 -9.69 8.03 -6.55
C LEU A 72 -9.82 8.92 -7.79
N ASP A 73 -9.41 10.19 -7.72
CA ASP A 73 -9.40 11.11 -8.87
C ASP A 73 -8.19 10.89 -9.79
N TYR A 74 -7.18 10.13 -9.32
CA TYR A 74 -6.04 9.73 -10.14
C TYR A 74 -6.32 8.47 -10.95
N SER A 75 -5.54 8.26 -12.03
CA SER A 75 -5.59 7.05 -12.84
C SER A 75 -4.89 5.87 -12.14
N LEU A 76 -5.47 5.39 -11.04
CA LEU A 76 -4.98 4.22 -10.30
C LEU A 76 -5.11 2.95 -11.15
N ALA A 77 -4.25 1.96 -10.89
CA ALA A 77 -4.43 0.68 -11.54
C ALA A 77 -5.75 0.06 -11.05
N PRO A 78 -6.52 -0.61 -11.93
CA PRO A 78 -7.80 -1.19 -11.55
C PRO A 78 -7.76 -2.17 -10.37
N ALA A 79 -6.59 -2.73 -10.06
CA ALA A 79 -6.39 -3.67 -8.96
C ALA A 79 -6.18 -2.97 -7.60
N ASP A 80 -5.82 -1.68 -7.60
CA ASP A 80 -5.58 -0.87 -6.39
C ASP A 80 -6.88 -0.26 -5.84
N ILE A 81 -7.83 0.06 -6.71
CA ILE A 81 -9.13 0.65 -6.35
C ILE A 81 -9.86 -0.15 -5.24
N PRO A 82 -10.04 -1.49 -5.33
CA PRO A 82 -10.70 -2.24 -4.27
C PRO A 82 -9.90 -2.23 -2.94
N LEU A 83 -8.57 -2.14 -3.01
CA LEU A 83 -7.71 -2.06 -1.83
C LEU A 83 -7.83 -0.70 -1.14
N LEU A 84 -7.86 0.38 -1.91
CA LEU A 84 -8.09 1.74 -1.42
C LEU A 84 -9.47 1.89 -0.77
N ASN A 85 -10.52 1.34 -1.40
CA ASN A 85 -11.86 1.32 -0.82
C ASN A 85 -11.90 0.57 0.51
N ALA A 86 -11.23 -0.58 0.61
CA ALA A 86 -11.11 -1.32 1.87
C ALA A 86 -10.36 -0.53 2.94
N PHE A 87 -9.31 0.20 2.55
CA PHE A 87 -8.58 1.09 3.45
C PHE A 87 -9.47 2.22 4.00
N MET A 88 -10.26 2.86 3.14
CA MET A 88 -11.22 3.90 3.53
C MET A 88 -12.26 3.35 4.50
N VAL A 89 -12.88 2.20 4.19
CA VAL A 89 -13.84 1.56 5.10
C VAL A 89 -13.23 1.24 6.46
N LEU A 90 -11.99 0.76 6.54
CA LEU A 90 -11.33 0.49 7.83
C LEU A 90 -10.98 1.76 8.63
N ARG A 91 -10.81 2.89 7.95
CA ARG A 91 -10.60 4.20 8.59
C ARG A 91 -11.93 4.80 9.04
N ASP A 92 -12.96 4.68 8.21
CA ASP A 92 -14.32 5.17 8.48
C ASP A 92 -15.05 4.29 9.51
N ALA A 93 -14.72 2.99 9.59
CA ALA A 93 -15.13 2.08 10.65
C ALA A 93 -14.49 2.39 12.00
N ARG A 94 -13.63 3.42 12.08
CA ARG A 94 -13.29 4.10 13.34
C ARG A 94 -14.05 5.43 13.46
N PRO A 95 -15.34 5.45 13.86
CA PRO A 95 -15.91 6.61 14.50
C PRO A 95 -15.82 6.46 16.02
N ALA A 96 -15.32 7.53 16.68
CA ALA A 96 -15.28 7.77 18.13
C ALA A 96 -14.39 6.84 18.98
N ASP A 97 -13.12 7.22 19.20
CA ASP A 97 -12.61 7.53 20.55
C ASP A 97 -11.11 7.87 20.55
N SER A 98 -10.75 8.82 21.43
CA SER A 98 -9.40 9.27 21.84
C SER A 98 -8.81 10.41 21.00
N TYR A 99 -8.66 11.66 21.45
CA TYR A 99 -8.93 12.35 22.72
C TYR A 99 -9.14 13.84 22.41
#